data_AF-A0A2E8EFH0-F1
#
_entry.id   AF-A0A2E8EFH0-F1
#
_cell.length_a   1.000
_cell.length_b   1.000
_cell.length_c   1.000
_cell.angle_alpha   90.00
_cell.angle_beta   90.00
_cell.angle_gamma   90.00
#
_symmetry.space_group_name_H-M   'P 1'
#
loop_
_entity.id
_entity.type
_entity.pdbx_description
1 polymer ?
#
loop_
_entity_poly.entity_id
_entity_poly.type
_entity_poly.pdbx_seq_one_letter_code
_entity_poly.pdbx_strand_id
1 'polypeptide(L)'
;MNDKSLGQFIMGLSIIIMVGYFVWAFAPMLGPAVTNLITPEMSEWAFRFPVILAVYLLLLVVAWIGYTMATTPPPIPLESPLEIERAEYDSTQSGTKDQSS
;
A
#
# COMPACT_ATOMS: atom_id res chain seq x y z
N MET A 1 -4.42 35.25 -4.92
CA MET A 1 -3.65 34.36 -5.82
C MET A 1 -4.43 34.26 -7.12
N ASN A 2 -3.78 34.47 -8.26
CA ASN A 2 -4.47 34.40 -9.55
C ASN A 2 -4.41 32.95 -10.05
N ASP A 3 -5.53 32.25 -10.05
CA ASP A 3 -5.61 30.83 -10.46
C ASP A 3 -5.03 30.60 -11.86
N LYS A 4 -5.12 31.62 -12.74
CA LYS A 4 -4.49 31.63 -14.07
C LYS A 4 -2.96 31.54 -14.00
N SER A 5 -2.33 32.26 -13.08
CA SER A 5 -0.87 32.24 -12.87
C SER A 5 -0.42 30.89 -12.32
N LEU A 6 -1.19 30.31 -11.39
CA LEU A 6 -0.93 28.97 -10.86
C LEU A 6 -1.04 27.92 -11.98
N GLY A 7 -2.08 28.01 -12.82
CA GLY A 7 -2.26 27.15 -13.99
C GLY A 7 -1.10 27.24 -15.01
N GLN A 8 -0.64 28.46 -15.31
CA GLN A 8 0.51 28.65 -16.20
C GLN A 8 1.81 28.13 -15.60
N PHE A 9 2.00 28.31 -14.29
CA PHE A 9 3.17 27.82 -13.59
C PHE A 9 3.25 26.29 -13.61
N ILE A 10 2.16 25.59 -13.26
CA ILE A 10 2.15 24.12 -13.29
C ILE A 10 2.36 23.57 -14.71
N MET A 11 1.80 24.22 -15.73
CA MET A 11 1.98 23.82 -17.13
C MET A 11 3.44 23.97 -17.55
N GLY A 12 4.04 25.14 -17.32
CA GLY A 12 5.45 25.39 -17.63
C GLY A 12 6.37 24.42 -16.91
N LEU A 13 6.15 24.22 -15.60
CA LEU A 13 6.92 23.29 -14.79
C LEU A 13 6.79 21.85 -15.30
N SER A 14 5.58 21.40 -15.66
CA SER A 14 5.36 20.06 -16.19
C SER A 14 6.11 19.82 -17.51
N ILE A 15 6.13 20.80 -18.41
CA ILE A 15 6.83 20.69 -19.69
C ILE A 15 8.34 20.63 -19.45
N ILE A 16 8.86 21.46 -18.54
CA ILE A 16 10.28 21.46 -18.18
C ILE A 16 10.69 20.10 -17.60
N ILE A 17 9.90 19.55 -16.67
CA ILE A 17 10.16 18.23 -16.09
C ILE A 17 10.08 17.13 -17.15
N MET A 18 9.08 17.18 -18.04
CA MET A 18 8.91 16.22 -19.13
C MET A 18 10.13 16.18 -20.05
N VAL A 19 10.59 17.35 -20.50
CA VAL A 19 11.77 17.46 -21.36
C VAL A 19 13.04 17.04 -20.60
N GLY A 20 13.20 17.50 -19.36
CA GLY A 20 14.34 17.14 -18.51
C GLY A 20 14.42 15.63 -18.28
N TYR A 21 13.30 14.98 -17.98
CA TYR A 21 13.24 13.53 -17.80
C TYR A 21 13.55 12.79 -19.09
N PHE A 22 13.03 13.23 -20.23
CA PHE A 22 13.36 12.63 -21.53
C PHE A 22 14.85 12.74 -21.85
N VAL A 23 15.45 13.92 -21.65
CA VAL A 23 16.89 14.12 -21.86
C VAL A 23 17.71 13.27 -20.91
N TRP A 24 17.32 13.14 -19.65
CA TRP A 24 18.00 12.29 -18.68
C TRP A 24 17.90 10.80 -19.04
N ALA A 25 16.71 10.32 -19.40
CA ALA A 25 16.45 8.92 -19.73
C ALA A 25 17.08 8.46 -21.06
N PHE A 26 17.29 9.40 -22.00
CA PHE A 26 17.86 9.11 -23.32
C PHE A 26 19.21 9.79 -23.58
N ALA A 27 19.88 10.28 -22.52
CA ALA A 27 21.16 10.99 -22.62
C ALA A 27 22.24 10.28 -23.47
N PRO A 28 22.41 8.94 -23.42
CA PRO A 28 23.37 8.23 -24.27
C PRO A 28 23.05 8.31 -25.76
N MET A 29 21.78 8.50 -26.13
CA MET A 29 21.32 8.53 -27.52
C MET A 29 21.38 9.93 -28.13
N LEU A 30 21.41 10.98 -27.30
CA LEU A 30 21.36 12.39 -27.74
C LEU A 30 22.73 12.95 -28.17
N GLY A 31 23.80 12.16 -28.04
CA GLY A 31 25.13 12.46 -28.57
C GLY A 31 26.15 12.92 -27.52
N PRO A 32 27.42 13.12 -27.94
CA PRO A 32 28.56 13.26 -27.03
C PRO A 32 28.47 14.44 -26.07
N ALA A 33 27.87 15.55 -26.50
CA ALA A 33 27.71 16.75 -25.67
C ALA A 33 26.84 16.49 -24.43
N VAL A 34 25.78 15.67 -24.57
CA VAL A 34 24.87 15.31 -23.48
C VAL A 34 25.48 14.19 -22.63
N THR A 35 26.10 13.18 -23.26
CA THR A 35 26.74 12.06 -22.56
C THR A 35 27.93 12.50 -21.68
N ASN A 36 28.64 13.58 -22.05
CA ASN A 36 29.68 14.17 -21.21
C ASN A 36 29.14 14.80 -19.92
N LEU A 37 27.87 15.25 -19.92
CA LEU A 37 27.22 15.82 -18.74
C LEU A 37 26.47 14.76 -17.93
N ILE A 38 25.84 13.80 -18.62
CA ILE A 38 25.05 12.71 -18.04
C ILE A 38 25.66 11.40 -18.50
N THR A 39 26.37 10.73 -17.59
CA THR A 39 26.98 9.43 -17.90
C THR A 39 25.90 8.38 -18.20
N PRO A 40 26.20 7.37 -19.03
CA PRO A 40 25.24 6.30 -19.33
C PRO A 40 24.69 5.61 -18.08
N GLU A 41 25.54 5.37 -17.09
CA GLU A 41 25.15 4.79 -15.81
C GLU A 41 24.08 5.64 -15.10
N MET A 42 24.24 6.97 -15.09
CA MET A 42 23.27 7.89 -14.49
C MET A 42 21.94 7.93 -15.27
N SER A 43 21.98 7.73 -16.58
CA SER A 43 20.76 7.67 -17.41
C SER A 43 19.92 6.43 -17.11
N GLU A 44 20.54 5.28 -16.85
CA GLU A 44 19.82 4.04 -16.50
C GLU A 44 18.99 4.16 -15.22
N TRP A 45 19.44 5.00 -14.27
CA TRP A 45 18.69 5.28 -13.03
C TRP A 45 17.32 5.93 -13.30
N ALA A 46 17.12 6.57 -14.46
CA ALA A 46 15.82 7.13 -14.85
C ALA A 46 14.72 6.07 -14.94
N PHE A 47 15.08 4.83 -15.28
CA PHE A 47 14.14 3.70 -15.36
C PHE A 47 14.20 2.81 -14.12
N ARG A 48 15.41 2.57 -13.59
CA ARG A 48 15.59 1.70 -12.41
C ARG A 48 14.86 2.25 -11.20
N PHE A 49 14.97 3.56 -10.94
CA PHE A 49 14.38 4.16 -9.74
C PHE A 49 12.84 4.06 -9.70
N PRO A 50 12.08 4.44 -10.75
CA PRO A 50 10.63 4.23 -10.76
C PRO A 50 10.20 2.77 -10.58
N VAL A 51 10.92 1.82 -11.20
CA VAL A 51 10.62 0.39 -11.08
C VAL A 51 10.88 -0.11 -9.67
N ILE A 52 12.04 0.24 -9.09
CA ILE A 52 12.36 -0.11 -7.69
C ILE A 52 11.30 0.46 -6.76
N LEU A 53 10.91 1.72 -6.93
CA LEU A 53 9.90 2.37 -6.11
C LEU A 53 8.56 1.62 -6.20
N ALA A 54 8.10 1.27 -7.40
CA ALA A 54 6.86 0.53 -7.60
C ALA A 54 6.90 -0.85 -6.91
N VAL A 55 8.00 -1.59 -7.06
CA VAL A 55 8.20 -2.89 -6.41
C VAL A 55 8.20 -2.74 -4.88
N TYR A 56 8.90 -1.75 -4.34
CA TYR A 56 8.97 -1.52 -2.90
C TYR A 56 7.62 -1.11 -2.30
N LEU A 57 6.84 -0.28 -3.00
CA LEU A 57 5.49 0.05 -2.58
C LEU A 57 4.59 -1.21 -2.50
N LEU A 58 4.69 -2.09 -3.50
CA LEU A 58 3.97 -3.37 -3.47
C LEU A 58 4.44 -4.26 -2.31
N LEU A 59 5.75 -4.41 -2.13
CA LEU A 59 6.32 -5.21 -1.03
C LEU A 59 5.95 -4.64 0.34
N LEU A 60 5.86 -3.31 0.48
CA LEU A 60 5.40 -2.65 1.70
C LEU A 60 3.96 -3.04 2.01
N VAL A 61 3.07 -3.06 1.00
CA VAL A 61 1.68 -3.52 1.17
C VAL A 61 1.64 -4.99 1.61
N VAL A 62 2.41 -5.87 0.97
CA VAL A 62 2.48 -7.30 1.36
C VAL A 62 3.03 -7.48 2.77
N ALA A 63 4.10 -6.78 3.11
CA ALA A 63 4.70 -6.80 4.44
C ALA A 63 3.72 -6.29 5.50
N TRP A 64 2.95 -5.25 5.19
CA TRP A 64 1.90 -4.73 6.06
C TRP A 64 0.80 -5.77 6.32
N ILE A 65 0.32 -6.44 5.27
CA ILE A 65 -0.67 -7.53 5.42
C ILE A 65 -0.09 -8.67 6.27
N GLY A 66 1.14 -9.10 5.98
CA GLY A 66 1.83 -10.11 6.76
C GLY A 66 1.97 -9.72 8.24
N TYR A 67 2.28 -8.45 8.52
CA TYR A 67 2.33 -7.91 9.87
C TYR A 67 0.97 -8.01 10.55
N THR A 68 -0.13 -7.60 9.89
CA THR A 68 -1.47 -7.70 10.49
C THR A 68 -1.85 -9.14 10.84
N MET A 69 -1.56 -10.12 9.97
CA MET A 69 -1.81 -11.54 10.25
C MET A 69 -0.96 -12.09 11.39
N ALA A 70 0.31 -11.68 11.48
CA ALA A 70 1.18 -12.09 12.59
C ALA A 70 0.70 -11.53 13.94
N THR A 71 0.05 -10.35 13.92
CA THR A 71 -0.48 -9.70 15.12
C THR A 71 -1.93 -10.06 15.46
N THR A 72 -2.66 -10.77 14.59
CA THR A 72 -4.01 -11.25 14.93
C THR A 72 -3.91 -12.47 15.84
N PRO A 73 -4.34 -12.38 17.12
CA PRO A 73 -4.48 -13.57 17.96
C PRO A 73 -5.53 -14.51 17.34
N PRO A 74 -5.38 -15.83 17.51
CA PRO A 74 -6.32 -16.80 16.97
C PRO A 74 -7.75 -16.42 17.39
N PRO A 75 -8.72 -16.49 16.47
CA PRO A 75 -10.10 -16.14 16.77
C PRO A 75 -10.55 -16.95 17.98
N ILE A 76 -11.01 -16.24 19.02
CA ILE A 76 -11.53 -16.85 20.24
C ILE A 76 -12.58 -17.87 19.80
N PRO A 77 -12.50 -19.14 20.24
CA PRO A 77 -13.55 -20.10 19.94
C PRO A 77 -14.85 -19.49 20.43
N LEU A 78 -15.69 -19.07 19.48
CA LEU A 78 -17.06 -18.72 19.76
C LEU A 78 -17.63 -20.02 20.33
N GLU A 79 -17.88 -20.05 21.63
CA GLU A 79 -18.86 -20.95 22.23
C GLU A 79 -20.04 -20.92 21.26
N SER A 80 -20.29 -22.08 20.63
CA SER A 80 -21.29 -22.13 19.57
C SER A 80 -22.59 -21.54 20.14
N PRO A 81 -23.35 -20.71 19.40
CA PRO A 81 -24.61 -20.17 19.90
C PRO A 81 -25.53 -21.28 20.47
N LEU A 82 -25.36 -22.51 19.97
CA LEU A 82 -26.01 -23.73 20.41
C LEU A 82 -25.56 -24.24 21.80
N GLU A 83 -24.32 -24.01 22.23
CA GLU A 83 -23.84 -24.36 23.57
C GLU A 83 -24.34 -23.38 24.64
N ILE A 84 -24.40 -22.09 24.32
CA ILE A 84 -24.98 -21.06 25.21
C ILE A 84 -26.48 -21.32 25.39
N GLU A 85 -27.22 -21.57 24.30
CA GLU A 85 -28.64 -21.97 24.38
C GLU A 85 -28.86 -23.29 25.13
N ARG A 86 -27.98 -24.29 24.97
CA ARG A 86 -28.08 -25.55 25.73
C ARG A 86 -27.80 -25.38 27.22
N ALA A 87 -26.82 -24.57 27.59
CA ALA A 87 -26.50 -24.29 28.99
C ALA A 87 -27.61 -23.48 29.68
N GLU A 88 -28.24 -22.54 28.97
CA GLU A 88 -29.39 -21.77 29.45
C GLU A 88 -30.65 -22.66 29.58
N TYR A 89 -30.88 -23.59 28.65
CA TYR A 89 -32.03 -24.52 28.67
C TYR A 89 -31.93 -25.57 29.80
N ASP A 90 -30.73 -26.12 30.04
CA ASP A 90 -30.53 -27.14 31.07
C ASP A 90 -30.62 -26.54 32.49
N SER A 91 -30.17 -25.30 32.68
CA SER A 91 -30.29 -24.57 33.94
C SER A 91 -31.74 -24.17 34.27
N THR A 92 -32.56 -23.81 33.28
CA THR A 92 -34.00 -23.52 33.49
C THR A 92 -34.84 -24.76 33.79
N GLN A 93 -34.48 -25.92 33.21
CA GLN A 93 -35.17 -27.20 33.48
C GLN A 93 -34.80 -27.81 34.84
N SER A 94 -33.54 -27.67 35.27
CA SER A 94 -33.09 -28.11 36.59
C SER A 94 -33.78 -27.34 37.72
N GLY A 95 -33.85 -26.01 37.62
CA GLY A 95 -34.51 -25.17 38.63
C GLY A 95 -36.04 -25.35 38.73
N THR A 96 -36.69 -25.82 37.66
CA THR A 96 -38.14 -26.09 37.67
C THR A 96 -38.49 -27.45 38.30
N LYS A 97 -37.59 -28.44 38.22
CA LYS A 97 -37.81 -29.76 38.82
C LYS A 97 -37.62 -29.76 40.34
N ASP A 98 -36.70 -28.95 40.86
CA ASP A 98 -36.44 -28.87 42.31
C ASP A 98 -37.46 -28.05 43.10
N GLN A 99 -38.30 -27.24 42.44
CA GLN A 99 -39.43 -26.52 43.09
C GLN A 99 -40.75 -27.30 43.09
N SER A 100 -40.80 -28.50 42.46
CA SER A 100 -42.02 -29.30 42.31
C SER A 100 -41.99 -30.64 43.08
N SER A 101 -41.03 -30.85 44.00
CA SER A 101 -41.00 -31.98 44.94
C SER A 101 -41.19 -31.54 46.38
#